data_AF-A0A0S8AQN1-F1
#
_entry.id   AF-A0A0S8AQN1-F1
#
_cell.length_a   1.000
_cell.length_b   1.000
_cell.length_c   1.000
_cell.angle_alpha   90.00
_cell.angle_beta   90.00
_cell.angle_gamma   90.00
#
_symmetry.space_group_name_H-M   'P 1'
#
loop_
_entity.id
_entity.type
_entity.pdbx_description
1 polymer ?
#
loop_
_entity_poly.entity_id
_entity_poly.type
_entity_poly.pdbx_seq_one_letter_code
_entity_poly.pdbx_strand_id
1 'polypeptide(L)' 'MLGNANKNSALRYSRFGQLAVKRGFVTIKQLNEALSEQIANDPFHRLRCRKRVGEIFFERGWMNSRQIQMVLEELSEH' A
#
# COMPACT_ATOMS: atom_id res chain seq x y z
N MET A 1 17.36 -4.49 30.33
CA MET A 1 15.93 -4.68 29.99
C MET A 1 15.26 -3.32 29.91
N LEU A 2 14.18 -3.24 29.14
CA LEU A 2 13.35 -2.08 28.79
C LEU A 2 13.65 -1.47 27.41
N GLY A 3 12.60 -1.46 26.60
CA GLY A 3 12.61 -1.54 25.16
C GLY A 3 12.94 -0.23 24.46
N ASN A 4 13.70 -0.35 23.39
CA ASN A 4 13.77 0.68 22.37
C ASN A 4 12.61 0.45 21.41
N ALA A 5 11.44 0.93 21.83
CA ALA A 5 10.21 0.84 21.08
C ALA A 5 10.34 1.53 19.72
N ASN A 6 9.87 0.83 18.69
CA ASN A 6 9.55 1.33 17.35
C ASN A 6 10.70 1.75 16.43
N LYS A 7 11.27 0.75 15.74
CA LYS A 7 11.74 0.89 14.34
C LYS A 7 10.58 1.14 13.34
N ASN A 8 9.57 1.93 13.69
CA ASN A 8 8.22 1.84 13.09
C ASN A 8 7.69 3.16 12.50
N SER A 9 8.59 4.06 12.11
CA SER A 9 8.25 5.38 11.57
C SER A 9 8.68 5.61 10.11
N ALA A 10 9.10 4.57 9.37
CA ALA A 10 9.74 4.76 8.05
C ALA A 10 8.85 4.52 6.81
N LEU A 11 7.63 3.99 6.94
CA LEU A 11 6.71 3.87 5.81
C LEU A 11 5.33 4.36 6.23
N ARG A 12 5.02 5.63 5.90
CA ARG A 12 3.67 6.18 6.03
C ARG A 12 2.75 5.32 5.18
N TYR A 13 2.00 4.41 5.80
CA TYR A 13 0.99 3.63 5.11
C TYR A 13 0.01 4.59 4.43
N SER A 14 -0.22 4.45 3.12
CA SER A 14 -1.28 5.21 2.47
C SER A 14 -2.61 4.87 3.15
N ARG A 15 -3.51 5.86 3.34
CA ARG A 15 -4.84 5.63 3.93
C ARG A 15 -5.56 4.47 3.22
N PHE A 16 -5.41 4.41 1.89
CA PHE A 16 -5.86 3.30 1.06
C PHE A 16 -5.31 1.95 1.53
N GLY A 17 -3.99 1.84 1.71
CA GLY A 17 -3.34 0.61 2.15
C GLY A 17 -3.78 0.15 3.54
N GLN A 18 -3.90 1.08 4.49
CA GLN A 18 -4.40 0.78 5.84
C GLN A 18 -5.82 0.22 5.79
N LEU A 19 -6.65 0.80 4.91
CA LEU A 19 -8.02 0.40 4.77
C LEU A 19 -8.17 -0.96 4.08
N ALA A 20 -7.34 -1.25 3.08
CA ALA A 20 -7.26 -2.57 2.45
C ALA A 20 -6.86 -3.67 3.45
N VAL A 21 -5.95 -3.37 4.40
CA VAL A 21 -5.60 -4.27 5.50
C VAL A 21 -6.77 -4.43 6.47
N LYS A 22 -7.42 -3.34 6.88
CA LYS A 22 -8.58 -3.36 7.78
C LYS A 22 -9.73 -4.20 7.22
N ARG A 23 -9.93 -4.16 5.90
CA ARG A 23 -10.93 -4.96 5.17
C ARG A 23 -10.51 -6.42 4.97
N GLY A 24 -9.28 -6.80 5.30
CA GLY A 24 -8.76 -8.15 5.12
C GLY A 24 -8.45 -8.53 3.66
N PHE A 25 -8.40 -7.56 2.75
CA PHE A 25 -8.08 -7.81 1.33
C PHE A 25 -6.60 -8.09 1.12
N VAL A 26 -5.74 -7.47 1.93
CA VAL A 26 -4.30 -7.67 1.91
C VAL A 26 -3.77 -7.80 3.34
N THR A 27 -2.62 -8.46 3.47
CA THR A 27 -1.87 -8.54 4.73
C THR A 27 -0.99 -7.30 4.93
N ILE A 28 -0.58 -7.05 6.19
CA ILE A 28 0.42 -6.02 6.51
C ILE A 28 1.73 -6.25 5.73
N LYS A 29 2.12 -7.52 5.54
CA LYS A 29 3.31 -7.89 4.78
C LYS A 29 3.19 -7.44 3.32
N GLN A 30 2.07 -7.76 2.66
CA GLN A 30 1.80 -7.33 1.28
C GLN A 30 1.75 -5.80 1.14
N LEU A 31 1.17 -5.10 2.12
CA LEU A 31 1.18 -3.64 2.14
C LEU A 31 2.62 -3.09 2.22
N ASN A 32 3.47 -3.65 3.08
CA ASN A 32 4.88 -3.23 3.18
C ASN A 32 5.67 -3.52 1.90
N GLU A 33 5.43 -4.66 1.26
CA GLU A 33 6.03 -5.00 -0.03
C GLU A 33 5.62 -3.99 -1.11
N ALA A 34 4.32 -3.64 -1.22
CA ALA A 34 3.85 -2.66 -2.20
C ALA A 34 4.42 -1.26 -1.95
N LEU A 35 4.53 -0.82 -0.69
CA LEU A 35 5.14 0.47 -0.37
C LEU A 35 6.64 0.49 -0.70
N SER A 36 7.33 -0.62 -0.49
CA SER A 36 8.74 -0.76 -0.88
C SER A 36 8.90 -0.70 -2.40
N GLU A 37 8.03 -1.38 -3.15
CA GLU A 37 8.02 -1.34 -4.63
C GLU A 37 7.68 0.05 -5.17
N GLN A 38 6.74 0.76 -4.54
CA GLN A 38 6.39 2.13 -4.91
C GLN A 38 7.58 3.09 -4.75
N ILE A 39 8.40 2.92 -3.70
CA ILE A 39 9.59 3.74 -3.44
C ILE A 39 10.78 3.32 -4.30
N ALA A 40 10.97 2.02 -4.52
CA ALA A 40 12.07 1.45 -5.29
C ALA A 40 11.95 1.70 -6.81
N ASN A 41 10.81 2.19 -7.30
CA ASN A 41 10.69 2.70 -8.67
C ASN A 41 11.57 3.96 -8.84
N ASP A 42 12.79 3.67 -9.30
CA ASP A 42 14.00 4.49 -9.40
C ASP A 42 13.84 5.77 -10.28
N PRO A 43 14.49 6.90 -9.93
CA PRO A 43 14.58 8.10 -10.79
C PRO A 43 15.14 7.89 -12.21
N PHE A 44 15.83 6.78 -12.51
CA PHE A 44 16.19 6.44 -13.90
C PHE A 44 15.00 5.93 -14.72
N HIS A 45 13.91 5.52 -14.06
CA HIS A 45 12.63 5.13 -14.66
C HIS A 45 11.59 6.27 -14.60
N ARG A 46 12.03 7.53 -14.64
CA ARG A 46 11.17 8.75 -14.68
C ARG A 46 10.05 8.72 -15.72
N LEU A 47 10.13 7.86 -16.74
CA LEU A 47 9.08 7.66 -17.75
C LEU A 47 7.98 6.68 -17.35
N ARG A 48 8.17 5.83 -16.32
CA ARG A 48 7.06 5.07 -15.73
C ARG A 48 6.41 5.94 -14.65
N CYS A 49 5.14 6.27 -14.85
CA CYS A 49 4.30 6.84 -13.80
C CYS A 49 4.52 6.06 -12.49
N ARG A 50 4.76 6.78 -11.39
CA ARG A 50 4.86 6.18 -10.06
C ARG A 50 3.58 5.38 -9.80
N LYS A 51 3.68 4.05 -9.79
CA LYS A 51 2.54 3.17 -9.53
C LYS A 51 1.99 3.46 -8.14
N ARG A 52 0.67 3.55 -8.04
CA ARG A 52 -0.04 3.67 -6.76
C ARG A 52 -0.10 2.29 -6.09
N VAL A 53 -0.17 2.27 -4.76
CA VAL A 53 -0.35 1.02 -3.98
C VAL A 53 -1.47 0.13 -4.53
N GLY A 54 -2.62 0.71 -4.89
CA GLY A 54 -3.76 -0.05 -5.45
C GLY A 54 -3.46 -0.71 -6.80
N GLU A 55 -2.63 -0.08 -7.65
CA GLU A 55 -2.21 -0.66 -8.92
C GLU A 55 -1.25 -1.84 -8.69
N ILE A 56 -0.32 -1.69 -7.74
CA ILE A 56 0.59 -2.76 -7.34
C ILE A 56 -0.20 -3.96 -6.79
N PHE A 57 -1.20 -3.71 -5.94
CA PHE A 57 -2.08 -4.77 -5.43
C PHE A 57 -2.85 -5.49 -6.53
N PHE A 58 -3.31 -4.76 -7.55
CA PHE A 58 -4.00 -5.34 -8.70
C PHE A 58 -3.07 -6.22 -9.53
N GLU A 59 -1.92 -5.68 -9.93
CA GLU A 59 -0.93 -6.39 -10.76
C GLU A 59 -0.37 -7.64 -10.07
N ARG A 60 -0.21 -7.58 -8.74
CA ARG A 60 0.22 -8.72 -7.92
C ARG A 60 -0.91 -9.75 -7.70
N GLY A 61 -2.14 -9.48 -8.13
CA GLY A 61 -3.31 -10.33 -7.90
C GLY A 61 -3.76 -10.39 -6.43
N TRP A 62 -3.29 -9.46 -5.59
CA TRP A 62 -3.67 -9.40 -4.18
C TRP A 62 -5.03 -8.75 -3.97
N MET A 63 -5.44 -7.88 -4.89
CA MET A 63 -6.78 -7.32 -4.94
C MET A 63 -7.32 -7.34 -6.36
N ASN A 64 -8.62 -7.56 -6.51
CA ASN A 64 -9.30 -7.34 -7.78
C ASN A 64 -9.87 -5.92 -7.87
N SER A 65 -10.33 -5.53 -9.07
CA SER A 65 -10.89 -4.20 -9.34
C SER A 65 -12.06 -3.85 -8.43
N ARG A 66 -12.93 -4.81 -8.09
CA ARG A 66 -14.07 -4.60 -7.19
C ARG A 66 -13.60 -4.26 -5.77
N GLN A 67 -12.62 -4.97 -5.23
CA GLN A 67 -12.06 -4.69 -3.91
C GLN A 67 -11.37 -3.33 -3.87
N ILE A 68 -10.68 -2.97 -4.95
CA ILE A 68 -10.04 -1.65 -5.07
C ILE A 68 -11.11 -0.54 -5.05
N GLN A 69 -12.19 -0.71 -5.82
CA GLN A 69 -13.30 0.23 -5.84
C GLN A 69 -13.91 0.41 -4.44
N MET A 70 -14.18 -0.67 -3.70
CA MET A 70 -14.72 -0.59 -2.33
C MET A 70 -13.83 0.23 -1.39
N VAL A 71 -12.51 0.08 -1.51
CA VAL A 71 -11.56 0.85 -0.69
C VAL A 71 -11.51 2.31 -1.12
N LEU A 72 -11.63 2.61 -2.42
CA LEU A 72 -11.69 3.98 -2.92
C LEU A 72 -12.97 4.71 -2.48
N GLU A 73 -14.12 4.04 -2.54
CA GLU A 73 -15.41 4.59 -2.09
C GLU A 73 -15.36 4.96 -0.61
N GLU A 74 -14.89 4.05 0.25
CA GLU A 74 -14.75 4.36 1.68
C GLU A 74 -13.70 5.46 1.96
N LEU A 75 -12.68 5.58 1.10
CA LEU A 75 -11.70 6.66 1.20
C LEU A 75 -12.27 8.03 0.81
N SER A 76 -13.22 8.10 -0.13
CA SER A 76 -13.87 9.36 -0.56
C SER A 76 -14.93 9.87 0.41
N GLU A 77 -15.51 8.98 1.21
CA GLU A 77 -16.54 9.33 2.21
C GLU A 77 -15.96 9.96 3.50
N HIS A 78 -14.62 10.16 3.60
CA HIS A 78 -13.91 10.70 4.78
C HIS A 78 -12.76 11.65 4.44
#